data_AF-A0A4R0D972-F1
#
_entry.id   AF-A0A4R0D972-F1
#
_cell.length_a   1.000
_cell.length_b   1.000
_cell.length_c   1.000
_cell.angle_alpha   90.00
_cell.angle_beta   90.00
_cell.angle_gamma   90.00
#
_symmetry.space_group_name_H-M   'P 1'
#
loop_
_entity.id
_entity.type
_entity.pdbx_description
1 polymer ?
#
loop_
_entity_poly.entity_id
_entity_poly.type
_entity_poly.pdbx_seq_one_letter_code
_entity_poly.pdbx_strand_id
1 'polypeptide(L)'
;MDCKLFDEIADHISKSGYEEIECRRRTSSGRHYYFIYHTVKDWLTKNHPEVIKNMGGSSHEKLQFCMEQLCIDCSDKKFGMLALKLKTLHRIRVHADYYLDDEFSEGQITMIKKEKERVCELLRELETKS
;
A
#
# COMPACT_ATOMS: atom_id res chain seq x y z
N MET A 1 5.46 5.06 -16.46
CA MET A 1 4.01 4.92 -16.22
C MET A 1 3.32 5.66 -17.35
N ASP A 2 2.43 5.01 -18.10
CA ASP A 2 1.84 5.57 -19.32
C ASP A 2 0.58 6.38 -18.98
N CYS A 3 0.53 7.65 -19.38
CA CYS A 3 -0.63 8.52 -19.16
C CYS A 3 -1.88 8.02 -19.87
N LYS A 4 -1.74 7.28 -20.99
CA LYS A 4 -2.88 6.73 -21.73
C LYS A 4 -3.62 5.68 -20.92
N LEU A 5 -2.90 4.85 -20.18
CA LEU A 5 -3.50 3.82 -19.33
C LEU A 5 -4.41 4.43 -18.26
N PHE A 6 -4.02 5.57 -17.65
CA PHE A 6 -4.89 6.25 -16.68
C PHE A 6 -6.17 6.79 -17.30
N ASP A 7 -6.08 7.36 -18.50
CA ASP A 7 -7.23 7.87 -19.22
C ASP A 7 -8.17 6.72 -19.63
N GLU A 8 -7.61 5.62 -20.12
CA GLU A 8 -8.34 4.38 -20.45
C GLU A 8 -9.04 3.78 -19.22
N ILE A 9 -8.40 3.76 -18.04
CA ILE A 9 -9.02 3.31 -16.78
C ILE A 9 -10.17 4.24 -16.38
N ALA A 10 -9.96 5.56 -16.45
CA ALA A 10 -11.00 6.53 -16.11
C ALA A 10 -12.21 6.43 -17.06
N ASP A 11 -11.94 6.27 -18.35
CA ASP A 11 -12.96 6.01 -19.37
C ASP A 11 -13.66 4.67 -19.15
N HIS A 12 -12.93 3.62 -18.83
CA HIS A 12 -13.50 2.30 -18.54
C HIS A 12 -14.40 2.36 -17.31
N ILE A 13 -13.98 3.01 -16.23
CA ILE A 13 -14.79 3.18 -15.01
C ILE A 13 -16.05 4.02 -15.29
N SER A 14 -15.95 5.05 -16.13
CA SER A 14 -17.07 5.97 -16.40
C SER A 14 -18.07 5.48 -17.45
N LYS A 15 -17.63 4.65 -18.40
CA LYS A 15 -18.43 4.18 -19.55
C LYS A 15 -18.94 2.76 -19.41
N SER A 16 -18.34 1.95 -18.53
CA SER A 16 -18.73 0.55 -18.40
C SER A 16 -20.01 0.40 -17.56
N GLY A 17 -20.88 -0.53 -17.99
CA GLY A 17 -21.95 -1.05 -17.14
C GLY A 17 -21.44 -1.97 -16.02
N TYR A 18 -20.24 -1.72 -15.49
CA TYR A 18 -19.74 -2.42 -14.31
C TYR A 18 -20.75 -2.25 -13.19
N GLU A 19 -20.97 -3.33 -12.43
CA GLU A 19 -21.78 -3.20 -11.22
C GLU A 19 -21.16 -2.09 -10.37
N GLU A 20 -21.97 -1.09 -10.05
CA GLU A 20 -21.59 0.07 -9.23
C GLU A 20 -20.81 -0.36 -7.97
N ILE A 21 -21.12 -1.56 -7.48
CA ILE A 21 -20.44 -2.26 -6.39
C ILE A 21 -18.94 -2.48 -6.66
N GLU A 22 -18.54 -3.01 -7.80
CA GLU A 22 -17.13 -3.30 -8.08
C GLU A 22 -16.32 -2.00 -8.24
N CYS A 23 -16.87 -1.01 -8.95
CA CYS A 23 -16.26 0.32 -9.06
C CYS A 23 -15.99 0.94 -7.68
N ARG A 24 -16.98 0.86 -6.78
CA ARG A 24 -16.84 1.29 -5.38
C ARG A 24 -15.76 0.49 -4.64
N ARG A 25 -15.66 -0.83 -4.85
CA ARG A 25 -14.60 -1.67 -4.27
C ARG A 25 -13.22 -1.21 -4.75
N ARG A 26 -12.98 -1.14 -6.05
CA ARG A 26 -11.68 -0.71 -6.61
C ARG A 26 -11.26 0.66 -6.07
N THR A 27 -12.18 1.62 -6.09
CA THR A 27 -11.96 2.97 -5.53
C THR A 27 -11.62 2.91 -4.04
N SER A 28 -12.36 2.11 -3.26
CA SER A 28 -12.11 1.93 -1.82
C SER A 28 -10.74 1.31 -1.54
N SER A 29 -10.30 0.36 -2.36
CA SER A 29 -8.97 -0.27 -2.27
C SER A 29 -7.86 0.77 -2.40
N GLY A 30 -7.93 1.64 -3.41
CA GLY A 30 -6.97 2.72 -3.59
C GLY A 30 -6.88 3.64 -2.37
N ARG A 31 -8.02 4.02 -1.78
CA ARG A 31 -8.06 4.88 -0.58
C ARG A 31 -7.43 4.20 0.64
N HIS A 32 -7.70 2.92 0.87
CA HIS A 32 -7.07 2.17 1.94
C HIS A 32 -5.55 2.04 1.76
N TYR A 33 -5.10 1.77 0.53
CA TYR A 33 -3.67 1.70 0.23
C TYR A 33 -2.96 3.03 0.51
N TYR A 34 -3.49 4.14 0.00
CA TYR A 34 -2.85 5.44 0.18
C TYR A 34 -2.86 5.92 1.64
N PHE A 35 -3.90 5.58 2.41
CA PHE A 35 -3.88 5.78 3.86
C PHE A 35 -2.64 5.13 4.49
N ILE A 36 -2.41 3.84 4.21
CA ILE A 36 -1.26 3.09 4.76
C ILE A 36 0.07 3.69 4.27
N TYR A 37 0.15 4.00 2.98
CA TYR A 37 1.33 4.61 2.38
C TYR A 37 1.72 5.90 3.10
N HIS A 38 0.76 6.81 3.31
CA HIS A 38 1.02 8.08 4.01
C HIS A 38 1.35 7.85 5.48
N THR A 39 0.59 7.01 6.19
CA THR A 39 0.88 6.68 7.60
C THR A 39 2.29 6.13 7.80
N VAL A 40 2.72 5.18 6.96
CA VAL A 40 4.07 4.60 7.07
C VAL A 40 5.14 5.60 6.67
N LYS A 41 4.91 6.39 5.62
CA LYS A 41 5.85 7.45 5.21
C LYS A 41 6.05 8.48 6.32
N ASP A 42 4.97 8.92 6.96
CA ASP A 42 5.03 9.90 8.04
C ASP A 42 5.75 9.33 9.26
N TRP A 43 5.44 8.07 9.61
CA TRP A 43 6.13 7.36 10.69
C TRP A 43 7.64 7.22 10.42
N LEU A 44 8.04 6.83 9.21
CA LEU A 44 9.46 6.75 8.83
C LEU A 44 10.13 8.12 8.84
N THR A 45 9.45 9.16 8.34
CA THR A 45 9.99 10.52 8.30
C THR A 45 10.24 11.06 9.71
N LYS A 46 9.38 10.70 10.67
CA LYS A 46 9.50 11.11 12.06
C LYS A 46 10.57 10.32 12.83
N ASN A 47 10.57 8.99 12.69
CA ASN A 47 11.36 8.10 13.55
C ASN A 47 12.69 7.65 12.94
N HIS A 48 12.79 7.62 11.60
CA HIS A 48 13.97 7.17 10.85
C HIS A 48 14.25 8.07 9.61
N PRO A 49 14.40 9.40 9.79
CA PRO A 49 14.56 10.35 8.70
C PRO A 49 15.78 10.06 7.81
N GLU A 50 16.84 9.49 8.35
CA GLU A 50 18.05 9.08 7.64
C GLU A 50 17.77 7.95 6.65
N VAL A 51 16.99 6.94 7.04
CA VAL A 51 16.67 5.78 6.20
C VAL A 51 15.89 6.23 4.96
N ILE A 52 14.85 7.05 5.16
CA ILE A 52 14.01 7.51 4.04
C ILE A 52 14.74 8.51 3.13
N LYS A 53 15.69 9.29 3.64
CA LYS A 53 16.49 10.21 2.80
C LYS A 53 17.48 9.46 1.91
N ASN A 54 18.09 8.40 2.43
CA ASN A 54 19.18 7.70 1.75
C ASN A 54 18.69 6.66 0.72
N MET A 55 17.41 6.32 0.68
CA MET A 55 16.89 5.35 -0.29
C MET A 55 16.45 5.97 -1.61
N GLY A 56 17.02 5.46 -2.70
CA GLY A 56 16.52 5.61 -4.07
C GLY A 56 15.36 4.64 -4.39
N GLY A 57 14.73 4.80 -5.55
CA GLY A 57 13.66 3.91 -6.04
C GLY A 57 12.31 4.61 -6.25
N SER A 58 11.33 3.84 -6.75
CA SER A 58 9.94 4.31 -6.89
C SER A 58 9.34 4.61 -5.51
N SER A 59 8.42 5.57 -5.43
CA SER A 59 7.87 6.04 -4.15
C SER A 59 7.24 4.91 -3.31
N HIS A 60 6.58 3.94 -3.96
CA HIS A 60 5.89 2.82 -3.31
C HIS A 60 6.83 1.69 -2.83
N GLU A 61 7.83 1.34 -3.63
CA GLU A 61 8.83 0.32 -3.27
C GLU A 61 9.82 0.86 -2.25
N LYS A 62 10.09 2.18 -2.30
CA LYS A 62 10.96 2.86 -1.35
C LYS A 62 10.57 2.61 0.11
N LEU A 63 9.26 2.64 0.43
CA LEU A 63 8.82 2.36 1.81
C LEU A 63 9.06 0.89 2.20
N GLN A 64 8.96 -0.05 1.25
CA GLN A 64 9.24 -1.47 1.50
C GLN A 64 10.73 -1.67 1.79
N PHE A 65 11.59 -1.09 0.96
CA PHE A 65 13.04 -1.14 1.16
C PHE A 65 13.43 -0.50 2.50
N CYS A 66 12.82 0.63 2.88
CA CYS A 66 13.07 1.27 4.18
C CYS A 66 12.84 0.30 5.33
N MET A 67 11.74 -0.45 5.27
CA MET A 67 11.41 -1.46 6.28
C MET A 67 12.35 -2.67 6.23
N GLU A 68 12.78 -3.11 5.05
CA GLU A 68 13.77 -4.19 4.93
C GLU A 68 15.12 -3.79 5.55
N GLN A 69 15.58 -2.56 5.30
CA GLN A 69 16.82 -2.05 5.89
C GLN A 69 16.72 -1.92 7.41
N LEU A 70 15.62 -1.37 7.94
CA LEU A 70 15.39 -1.28 9.38
C LEU A 70 15.32 -2.67 10.05
N CYS A 71 14.84 -3.68 9.33
CA CYS A 71 14.86 -5.06 9.83
C CYS A 71 16.29 -5.55 10.07
N ILE A 72 17.23 -5.18 9.21
CA ILE A 72 18.65 -5.52 9.33
C ILE A 72 19.28 -4.69 10.45
N ASP A 73 19.14 -3.37 10.38
CA ASP A 73 19.82 -2.42 11.27
C ASP A 73 19.38 -2.58 12.73
N CYS A 74 18.09 -2.77 12.97
CA CYS A 74 17.54 -2.91 14.32
C CYS A 74 17.41 -4.36 14.78
N SER A 75 17.59 -5.34 13.89
CA SER A 75 17.31 -6.76 14.17
C SER A 75 15.91 -7.05 14.74
N ASP A 76 14.91 -6.19 14.48
CA ASP A 76 13.51 -6.41 14.87
C ASP A 76 12.71 -6.89 13.64
N LYS A 77 12.23 -8.15 13.71
CA LYS A 77 11.48 -8.81 12.64
C LYS A 77 10.18 -8.10 12.27
N LYS A 78 9.64 -7.22 13.13
CA LYS A 78 8.44 -6.43 12.82
C LYS A 78 8.63 -5.54 11.59
N PHE A 79 9.83 -5.02 11.38
CA PHE A 79 10.14 -4.26 10.18
C PHE A 79 10.05 -5.13 8.91
N GLY A 80 10.60 -6.34 8.94
CA GLY A 80 10.43 -7.30 7.84
C GLY A 80 8.95 -7.67 7.61
N MET A 81 8.15 -7.79 8.67
CA MET A 81 6.71 -8.01 8.55
C MET A 81 6.00 -6.82 7.89
N LEU A 82 6.37 -5.59 8.24
CA LEU A 82 5.84 -4.38 7.60
C LEU A 82 6.18 -4.33 6.11
N ALA A 83 7.40 -4.67 5.71
CA ALA A 83 7.80 -4.73 4.30
C ALA A 83 6.91 -5.69 3.49
N LEU A 84 6.70 -6.92 3.99
CA LEU A 84 5.85 -7.91 3.35
C LEU A 84 4.39 -7.44 3.21
N LYS A 85 3.88 -6.76 4.23
CA LYS A 85 2.52 -6.21 4.21
C LYS A 85 2.37 -5.08 3.20
N LEU A 86 3.31 -4.13 3.20
CA LEU A 86 3.34 -3.04 2.21
C LEU A 86 3.37 -3.57 0.77
N LYS A 87 4.17 -4.61 0.53
CA LYS A 87 4.23 -5.30 -0.77
C LYS A 87 2.88 -5.92 -1.15
N THR A 88 2.21 -6.56 -0.20
CA THR A 88 0.90 -7.19 -0.40
C THR A 88 -0.17 -6.15 -0.73
N LEU A 89 -0.23 -5.07 0.05
CA LEU A 89 -1.16 -3.96 -0.15
C LEU A 89 -0.93 -3.25 -1.48
N HIS A 90 0.34 -3.06 -1.87
CA HIS A 90 0.69 -2.49 -3.17
C HIS A 90 0.17 -3.36 -4.31
N ARG A 91 0.32 -4.68 -4.23
CA ARG A 91 -0.22 -5.62 -5.24
C ARG A 91 -1.75 -5.55 -5.34
N ILE A 92 -2.46 -5.49 -4.22
CA ILE A 92 -3.92 -5.37 -4.21
C ILE A 92 -4.36 -4.05 -4.88
N ARG A 93 -3.67 -2.94 -4.60
CA ARG A 93 -3.94 -1.66 -5.26
C ARG A 93 -3.64 -1.73 -6.75
N VAL A 94 -2.50 -2.31 -7.15
CA VAL A 94 -2.14 -2.46 -8.57
C VAL A 94 -3.19 -3.30 -9.30
N HIS A 95 -3.72 -4.36 -8.69
CA HIS A 95 -4.86 -5.10 -9.22
C HIS A 95 -6.06 -4.15 -9.42
N ALA A 96 -6.51 -3.49 -8.34
CA ALA A 96 -7.67 -2.60 -8.38
C ALA A 96 -7.58 -1.54 -9.49
N ASP A 97 -6.42 -0.92 -9.63
CA ASP A 97 -6.20 0.21 -10.53
C ASP A 97 -5.97 -0.23 -11.98
N TYR A 98 -5.28 -1.35 -12.23
CA TYR A 98 -4.74 -1.65 -13.57
C TYR A 98 -5.26 -2.93 -14.23
N TYR A 99 -5.86 -3.86 -13.47
CA TYR A 99 -6.36 -5.13 -14.01
C TYR A 99 -7.87 -5.00 -14.18
N LEU A 100 -8.27 -4.41 -15.31
CA LEU A 100 -9.68 -4.16 -15.61
C LEU A 100 -10.40 -5.44 -16.06
N ASP A 101 -9.70 -6.35 -16.74
CA ASP A 101 -10.27 -7.62 -17.23
C ASP A 101 -10.44 -8.70 -16.15
N ASP A 102 -9.98 -8.46 -14.91
CA ASP A 102 -10.08 -9.39 -13.77
C ASP A 102 -11.04 -8.82 -12.71
N GLU A 103 -11.92 -9.62 -12.12
CA GLU A 103 -12.94 -9.14 -11.17
C GLU A 103 -12.31 -8.72 -9.82
N PHE A 104 -12.62 -7.50 -9.37
CA PHE A 104 -12.19 -7.04 -8.06
C PHE A 104 -13.20 -7.38 -6.95
N SER A 105 -12.96 -8.51 -6.29
CA SER A 105 -13.90 -9.12 -5.34
C SER A 105 -13.95 -8.43 -3.97
N GLU A 106 -15.03 -8.68 -3.23
CA GLU A 106 -15.16 -8.29 -1.82
C GLU A 106 -14.08 -8.89 -0.91
N GLY A 107 -13.58 -10.09 -1.26
CA GLY A 107 -12.49 -10.75 -0.54
C GLY A 107 -11.22 -9.90 -0.50
N GLN A 108 -10.90 -9.20 -1.59
CA GLN A 108 -9.74 -8.30 -1.66
C GLN A 108 -9.94 -7.05 -0.79
N ILE A 109 -11.16 -6.54 -0.67
CA ILE A 109 -11.49 -5.44 0.26
C ILE A 109 -11.39 -5.89 1.72
N THR A 110 -11.84 -7.08 2.03
CA THR A 110 -11.68 -7.64 3.37
C THR A 110 -10.20 -7.81 3.71
N MET A 111 -9.39 -8.27 2.74
CA MET A 111 -7.95 -8.41 2.90
C MET A 111 -7.24 -7.07 3.14
N ILE A 112 -7.54 -6.03 2.34
CA ILE A 112 -6.88 -4.73 2.50
C ILE A 112 -7.19 -4.09 3.86
N LYS A 113 -8.43 -4.23 4.34
CA LYS A 113 -8.85 -3.72 5.66
C LYS A 113 -8.12 -4.43 6.80
N LYS A 114 -8.02 -5.75 6.73
CA LYS A 114 -7.32 -6.56 7.74
C LYS A 114 -5.82 -6.27 7.77
N GLU A 115 -5.19 -6.16 6.60
CA GLU A 115 -3.76 -5.85 6.51
C GLU A 115 -3.46 -4.40 6.94
N LYS A 116 -4.37 -3.45 6.66
CA LYS A 116 -4.29 -2.08 7.19
C LYS A 116 -4.22 -2.07 8.71
N GLU A 117 -5.13 -2.77 9.38
CA GLU A 117 -5.17 -2.84 10.85
C GLU A 117 -3.88 -3.42 11.42
N ARG A 118 -3.39 -4.52 10.83
CA ARG A 118 -2.11 -5.15 11.20
C ARG A 118 -0.91 -4.23 11.01
N VAL A 119 -0.88 -3.42 9.95
CA VAL A 119 0.18 -2.42 9.77
C VAL A 119 0.14 -1.38 10.89
N CYS A 120 -1.06 -0.85 11.22
CA CYS A 120 -1.20 0.11 12.31
C CYS A 120 -0.83 -0.48 13.69
N GLU A 121 -1.11 -1.76 13.93
CA GLU A 121 -0.67 -2.48 15.14
C GLU A 121 0.85 -2.58 15.20
N LEU A 122 1.50 -3.05 14.14
CA LEU A 122 2.96 -3.17 14.08
C LEU A 122 3.67 -1.82 14.28
N LEU A 123 3.15 -0.73 13.72
CA LEU A 123 3.70 0.60 13.94
C LEU A 123 3.61 1.02 15.40
N ARG A 124 2.45 0.80 16.06
CA ARG A 124 2.28 1.10 17.50
C ARG A 124 3.22 0.28 18.38
N GLU A 125 3.44 -0.98 18.06
CA GLU A 125 4.38 -1.85 18.79
C GLU A 125 5.85 -1.43 18.64
N LEU A 126 6.18 -0.70 17.57
CA LEU A 126 7.51 -0.13 17.36
C LEU A 126 7.67 1.20 18.11
N GLU A 127 6.60 1.98 18.22
CA GLU A 127 6.59 3.23 19.01
C GLU A 127 6.74 2.99 20.51
N THR A 128 6.16 1.92 21.05
CA THR A 128 6.24 1.62 22.50
C THR A 128 7.60 1.10 22.97
N LYS A 129 8.53 0.86 22.04
CA LYS A 129 9.90 0.39 22.32
C LYS A 129 10.97 1.49 22.22
N SER A 130 10.61 2.69 21.79
CA SER A 130 11.51 3.85 21.65
C SER A 130 11.45 4.73 22.89
#